data_AF-A0A535XGQ2-F1
#
_entry.id   AF-A0A535XGQ2-F1
#
_cell.length_a   1.000
_cell.length_b   1.000
_cell.length_c   1.000
_cell.angle_alpha   90.00
_cell.angle_beta   90.00
_cell.angle_gamma   90.00
#
_symmetry.space_group_name_H-M   'P 1'
#
loop_
_entity.id
_entity.type
_entity.pdbx_description
1 polymer ?
#
loop_
_entity_poly.entity_id
_entity_poly.type
_entity_poly.pdbx_seq_one_letter_code
_entity_poly.pdbx_strand_id
1 'polypeptide(L)'
;MTARPAAHADRLVATGWTMLLGLLALTQTAHLIEHVAQMVQIHVLHLSGASALGIVGQLNIEWVHFIWNAVVLVTLLVLLPCFRTNPWLIAVTPLAAWHFVEHSVMIATYIQTGISGTPGLLSSGGLLFGGLPIARPDLHFLYNLVETAPLLVAWLVEIRRA
;
A
#
# COMPACT_ATOMS: atom_id res chain seq x y z
N MET A 1 43.47 5.89 16.54
CA MET A 1 42.18 5.21 16.33
C MET A 1 41.56 5.75 15.04
N THR A 2 41.85 5.14 13.90
CA THR A 2 41.22 5.48 12.62
C THR A 2 40.07 4.50 12.39
N ALA A 3 38.83 4.98 12.45
CA ALA A 3 37.69 4.18 12.01
C ALA A 3 37.90 3.83 10.52
N ARG A 4 37.85 2.54 10.17
CA ARG A 4 38.01 2.07 8.78
C ARG A 4 36.92 2.71 7.91
N PRO A 5 37.26 3.39 6.79
CA PRO A 5 36.30 4.03 5.89
C PRO A 5 35.16 3.09 5.43
N ALA A 6 35.46 1.80 5.28
CA ALA A 6 34.47 0.76 4.93
C ALA A 6 33.35 0.65 5.97
N ALA A 7 33.66 0.69 7.27
CA ALA A 7 32.66 0.57 8.33
C ALA A 7 31.73 1.79 8.42
N HIS A 8 32.17 2.95 7.92
CA HIS A 8 31.34 4.15 7.84
C HIS A 8 30.41 4.10 6.61
N ALA A 9 30.94 3.66 5.46
CA ALA A 9 30.15 3.46 4.25
C ALA A 9 29.04 2.41 4.44
N ASP A 10 29.35 1.27 5.07
CA ASP A 10 28.37 0.21 5.36
C ASP A 10 27.23 0.72 6.26
N ARG A 11 27.58 1.56 7.25
CA ARG A 11 26.60 2.15 8.17
C ARG A 11 25.73 3.20 7.48
N LEU A 12 26.30 4.07 6.64
CA LEU A 12 25.54 5.06 5.86
C LEU A 12 24.54 4.40 4.90
N VAL A 13 24.95 3.32 4.22
CA VAL A 13 24.08 2.55 3.32
C VAL A 13 22.95 1.87 4.09
N ALA A 14 23.25 1.23 5.23
CA ALA A 14 22.24 0.62 6.09
C ALA A 14 21.22 1.65 6.62
N THR A 15 21.70 2.84 7.01
CA THR A 15 20.83 3.95 7.41
C THR A 15 19.94 4.41 6.26
N GLY A 16 20.48 4.52 5.03
CA GLY A 16 19.72 4.93 3.85
C GLY A 16 18.55 4.00 3.52
N TRP A 17 18.76 2.68 3.55
CA TRP A 17 17.70 1.71 3.31
C TRP A 17 16.62 1.72 4.40
N THR A 18 17.04 1.88 5.66
CA THR A 18 16.11 1.98 6.80
C THR A 18 15.27 3.26 6.71
N MET A 19 15.86 4.36 6.25
CA MET A 19 15.14 5.61 5.98
C MET A 19 14.14 5.46 4.83
N LEU A 20 14.50 4.77 3.73
CA LEU A 20 13.58 4.52 2.63
C LEU A 20 12.39 3.65 3.06
N LEU A 21 12.65 2.57 3.81
CA LEU A 21 11.60 1.75 4.41
C LEU A 21 10.70 2.57 5.34
N GLY A 22 11.27 3.46 6.14
CA GLY A 22 10.52 4.36 7.00
C GLY A 22 9.66 5.36 6.25
N LEU A 23 10.21 5.98 5.20
CA LEU A 23 9.47 6.89 4.34
C LEU A 23 8.27 6.17 3.71
N LEU A 24 8.49 4.97 3.16
CA LEU A 24 7.43 4.13 2.62
C LEU A 24 6.36 3.80 3.68
N ALA A 25 6.77 3.37 4.87
CA ALA A 25 5.85 3.03 5.95
C ALA A 25 5.00 4.23 6.42
N LEU A 26 5.61 5.40 6.58
CA LEU A 26 4.94 6.62 7.02
C LEU A 26 3.96 7.15 5.96
N THR A 27 4.39 7.18 4.69
CA THR A 27 3.52 7.64 3.59
C THR A 27 2.38 6.66 3.34
N GLN A 28 2.61 5.36 3.46
CA GLN A 28 1.56 4.34 3.39
C GLN A 28 0.58 4.44 4.58
N THR A 29 1.08 4.82 5.76
CA THR A 29 0.21 5.14 6.91
C THR A 29 -0.66 6.38 6.64
N ALA A 30 -0.11 7.42 6.03
CA ALA A 30 -0.90 8.60 5.64
C ALA A 30 -1.99 8.22 4.62
N HIS A 31 -1.67 7.36 3.65
CA HIS A 31 -2.64 6.83 2.71
C HIS A 31 -3.75 6.00 3.40
N LEU A 32 -3.40 5.16 4.37
CA LEU A 32 -4.39 4.45 5.18
C LEU A 32 -5.30 5.42 5.96
N ILE A 33 -4.78 6.53 6.48
CA ILE A 33 -5.58 7.54 7.20
C ILE A 33 -6.63 8.18 6.28
N GLU A 34 -6.30 8.45 5.01
CA GLU A 34 -7.29 8.88 4.00
C GLU A 34 -8.44 7.87 3.88
N HIS A 35 -8.12 6.57 3.84
CA HIS A 35 -9.13 5.52 3.79
C HIS A 35 -9.90 5.35 5.10
N VAL A 36 -9.30 5.58 6.26
CA VAL A 36 -10.04 5.63 7.53
C VAL A 36 -11.09 6.75 7.47
N ALA A 37 -10.72 7.93 6.98
CA ALA A 37 -11.68 9.01 6.80
C ALA A 37 -12.80 8.64 5.82
N GLN A 38 -12.46 7.94 4.72
CA GLN A 38 -13.43 7.39 3.79
C GLN A 38 -14.37 6.37 4.46
N MET A 39 -13.87 5.48 5.32
CA MET A 39 -14.71 4.52 6.05
C MET A 39 -15.64 5.21 7.04
N VAL A 40 -15.17 6.27 7.72
CA VAL A 40 -16.05 7.10 8.58
C VAL A 40 -17.14 7.75 7.74
N GLN A 41 -16.81 8.31 6.58
CA GLN A 41 -17.78 8.91 5.66
C GLN A 41 -18.85 7.90 5.21
N ILE A 42 -18.48 6.67 4.87
CA ILE A 42 -19.42 5.64 4.42
C ILE A 42 -20.26 5.08 5.57
N HIS A 43 -19.60 4.63 6.65
CA HIS A 43 -20.26 3.81 7.67
C HIS A 43 -20.85 4.60 8.83
N VAL A 44 -20.34 5.81 9.08
CA VAL A 44 -20.81 6.68 10.17
C VAL A 44 -21.65 7.83 9.63
N LEU A 45 -21.22 8.45 8.54
CA LEU A 45 -21.94 9.59 7.92
C LEU A 45 -22.91 9.15 6.81
N HIS A 46 -22.96 7.86 6.48
CA HIS A 46 -23.87 7.28 5.48
C HIS A 46 -23.75 7.92 4.09
N LEU A 47 -22.55 8.42 3.75
CA LEU A 47 -22.25 8.90 2.41
C LEU A 47 -22.15 7.70 1.45
N SER A 48 -22.56 7.91 0.21
CA SER A 48 -22.33 6.92 -0.86
C SER A 48 -20.84 6.82 -1.17
N GLY A 49 -20.39 5.71 -1.77
CA GLY A 49 -18.99 5.56 -2.19
C GLY A 49 -18.51 6.66 -3.15
N ALA A 50 -19.42 7.26 -3.94
CA ALA A 50 -19.09 8.38 -4.83
C ALA A 50 -18.92 9.72 -4.09
N SER A 51 -19.51 9.87 -2.91
CA SER A 51 -19.41 11.08 -2.08
C SER A 51 -18.47 10.92 -0.88
N ALA A 52 -17.99 9.71 -0.61
CA ALA A 52 -16.96 9.43 0.40
C ALA A 52 -15.55 9.48 -0.22
N LEU A 53 -14.95 10.66 -0.20
CA LEU A 53 -13.69 10.95 -0.90
C LEU A 53 -12.45 10.95 0.01
N GLY A 54 -12.57 10.69 1.31
CA GLY A 54 -11.46 10.85 2.26
C GLY A 54 -11.26 12.31 2.69
N ILE A 55 -10.06 12.66 3.16
CA ILE A 55 -9.70 14.01 3.61
C ILE A 55 -9.30 14.86 2.40
N VAL A 56 -8.40 14.35 1.56
CA VAL A 56 -7.95 15.00 0.33
C VAL A 56 -8.63 14.36 -0.87
N GLY A 57 -9.89 14.72 -1.09
CA GLY A 57 -10.76 14.07 -2.08
C GLY A 57 -10.24 14.03 -3.52
N GLN A 58 -9.35 14.95 -3.91
CA GLN A 58 -8.70 14.95 -5.23
C GLN A 58 -7.75 13.77 -5.43
N LEU A 59 -7.25 13.17 -4.35
CA LEU A 59 -6.40 11.97 -4.40
C LEU A 59 -7.23 10.69 -4.51
N ASN A 60 -8.54 10.74 -4.28
CA ASN A 60 -9.41 9.58 -4.35
C ASN A 60 -9.86 9.26 -5.79
N ILE A 61 -8.89 9.10 -6.69
CA ILE A 61 -9.12 8.68 -8.08
C ILE A 61 -8.28 7.44 -8.40
N GLU A 62 -8.80 6.58 -9.29
CA GLU A 62 -8.19 5.26 -9.56
C GLU A 62 -6.72 5.36 -9.99
N TRP A 63 -6.38 6.37 -10.81
CA TRP A 63 -5.00 6.59 -11.25
C TRP A 63 -4.02 6.86 -10.12
N VAL A 64 -4.43 7.60 -9.09
CA VAL A 64 -3.57 7.88 -7.93
C VAL A 64 -3.30 6.59 -7.18
N HIS A 65 -4.33 5.79 -6.91
CA HIS A 65 -4.17 4.50 -6.24
C HIS A 65 -3.30 3.53 -7.06
N PHE A 66 -3.51 3.45 -8.37
CA PHE A 66 -2.68 2.61 -9.24
C PHE A 66 -1.20 2.99 -9.20
N ILE A 67 -0.88 4.28 -9.38
CA ILE A 67 0.49 4.78 -9.32
C ILE A 67 1.09 4.55 -7.93
N TRP A 68 0.31 4.82 -6.89
CA TRP A 68 0.75 4.63 -5.51
C TRP A 68 1.10 3.16 -5.21
N ASN A 69 0.22 2.22 -5.56
CA ASN A 69 0.47 0.79 -5.42
C ASN A 69 1.69 0.31 -6.25
N ALA A 70 1.90 0.88 -7.45
CA ALA A 70 3.10 0.59 -8.23
C ALA A 70 4.38 1.05 -7.51
N VAL A 71 4.39 2.27 -6.97
CA VAL A 71 5.51 2.83 -6.20
C VAL A 71 5.77 1.98 -4.95
N VAL A 72 4.74 1.58 -4.23
CA VAL A 72 4.89 0.71 -3.05
C VAL A 72 5.51 -0.63 -3.45
N LEU A 73 4.96 -1.32 -4.45
CA LEU A 73 5.48 -2.62 -4.90
C LEU A 73 6.92 -2.52 -5.38
N VAL A 74 7.25 -1.53 -6.22
CA VAL A 74 8.62 -1.34 -6.71
C VAL A 74 9.58 -1.07 -5.55
N THR A 75 9.19 -0.23 -4.59
CA THR A 75 10.03 0.08 -3.42
C THR A 75 10.25 -1.17 -2.57
N LEU A 76 9.21 -1.98 -2.34
CA LEU A 76 9.33 -3.25 -1.62
C LEU A 76 10.28 -4.22 -2.33
N LEU A 77 10.17 -4.36 -3.66
CA LEU A 77 11.07 -5.21 -4.45
C LEU A 77 12.53 -4.74 -4.41
N VAL A 78 12.76 -3.43 -4.32
CA VAL A 78 14.11 -2.85 -4.13
C VAL A 78 14.64 -3.10 -2.71
N LEU A 79 13.78 -3.02 -1.69
CA LEU A 79 14.16 -3.22 -0.28
C LEU A 79 14.36 -4.70 0.09
N LEU A 80 13.67 -5.61 -0.58
CA LEU A 80 13.67 -7.04 -0.24
C LEU A 80 15.08 -7.68 -0.25
N PRO A 81 15.97 -7.41 -1.22
CA PRO A 81 17.36 -7.88 -1.20
C PRO A 81 18.20 -7.29 -0.06
N CYS A 82 17.84 -6.11 0.46
CA CYS A 82 18.54 -5.43 1.55
C CYS A 82 18.14 -5.98 2.93
N PHE A 83 16.89 -6.43 3.08
CA PHE A 83 16.31 -6.93 4.34
C PHE A 83 15.81 -8.38 4.23
N ARG A 84 16.65 -9.26 3.67
CA ARG A 84 16.27 -10.65 3.30
C ARG A 84 15.80 -11.52 4.47
N THR A 85 16.11 -11.13 5.70
CA THR A 85 15.75 -11.87 6.92
C THR A 85 14.58 -11.24 7.67
N ASN A 86 13.96 -10.18 7.13
CA ASN A 86 12.80 -9.54 7.72
C ASN A 86 11.51 -10.26 7.27
N PRO A 87 10.88 -11.07 8.13
CA PRO A 87 9.71 -11.86 7.72
C PRO A 87 8.51 -10.98 7.37
N TRP A 88 8.41 -9.78 7.96
CA TRP A 88 7.31 -8.85 7.71
C TRP A 88 7.42 -8.21 6.34
N LEU A 89 8.64 -7.82 5.93
CA LEU A 89 8.88 -7.30 4.59
C LEU A 89 8.64 -8.38 3.52
N ILE A 90 9.07 -9.61 3.80
CA ILE A 90 8.83 -10.76 2.92
C ILE A 90 7.32 -11.02 2.78
N ALA A 91 6.57 -10.95 3.88
CA ALA A 91 5.12 -11.22 3.88
C ALA A 91 4.29 -10.10 3.24
N VAL A 92 4.66 -8.83 3.41
CA VAL A 92 3.91 -7.70 2.82
C VAL A 92 4.11 -7.59 1.32
N THR A 93 5.26 -8.02 0.80
CA THR A 93 5.57 -7.94 -0.65
C THR A 93 4.54 -8.66 -1.54
N PRO A 94 4.16 -9.93 -1.31
CA PRO A 94 3.12 -10.57 -2.10
C PRO A 94 1.73 -9.96 -1.90
N LEU A 95 1.43 -9.38 -0.74
CA LEU A 95 0.17 -8.67 -0.50
C LEU A 95 0.10 -7.40 -1.35
N ALA A 96 1.16 -6.59 -1.35
CA ALA A 96 1.27 -5.40 -2.18
C ALA A 96 1.23 -5.76 -3.68
N ALA A 97 1.85 -6.88 -4.08
CA ALA A 97 1.78 -7.37 -5.45
C ALA A 97 0.34 -7.74 -5.85
N TRP A 98 -0.38 -8.43 -4.98
CA TRP A 98 -1.79 -8.77 -5.20
C TRP A 98 -2.66 -7.52 -5.30
N HIS A 99 -2.48 -6.56 -4.38
CA HIS A 99 -3.22 -5.31 -4.36
C HIS A 99 -2.95 -4.47 -5.62
N PHE A 100 -1.71 -4.45 -6.11
CA PHE A 100 -1.38 -3.80 -7.38
C PHE A 100 -2.03 -4.47 -8.59
N VAL A 101 -2.13 -5.82 -8.60
CA VAL A 101 -2.83 -6.55 -9.67
C VAL A 101 -4.32 -6.20 -9.70
N GLU A 102 -4.97 -6.11 -8.55
CA GLU A 102 -6.35 -5.63 -8.41
C GLU A 102 -6.54 -4.25 -9.07
N HIS A 103 -5.69 -3.27 -8.74
CA HIS A 103 -5.72 -1.94 -9.37
C HIS A 103 -5.40 -1.97 -10.87
N SER A 104 -4.52 -2.86 -11.31
CA SER A 104 -4.19 -3.02 -12.73
C SER A 104 -5.41 -3.47 -13.54
N VAL A 105 -6.20 -4.39 -12.98
CA VAL A 105 -7.46 -4.85 -13.58
C VAL A 105 -8.45 -3.70 -13.66
N MET A 106 -8.61 -2.93 -12.58
CA MET A 106 -9.50 -1.77 -12.55
C MET A 106 -9.12 -0.71 -13.59
N ILE A 107 -7.84 -0.37 -13.71
CA ILE A 107 -7.34 0.56 -14.72
C ILE A 107 -7.57 0.01 -16.13
N ALA A 108 -7.33 -1.28 -16.36
CA ALA A 108 -7.59 -1.90 -17.66
C ALA A 108 -9.09 -1.80 -18.02
N THR A 109 -9.99 -2.08 -17.09
CA THR A 109 -11.44 -1.91 -17.29
C THR A 109 -11.81 -0.45 -17.57
N TYR A 110 -11.24 0.50 -16.83
CA TYR A 110 -11.47 1.93 -17.06
C TYR A 110 -11.00 2.37 -18.46
N ILE A 111 -9.82 1.93 -18.90
CA ILE A 111 -9.31 2.25 -20.24
C ILE A 111 -10.22 1.67 -21.34
N GLN A 112 -10.77 0.47 -21.12
CA GLN A 112 -11.63 -0.21 -22.11
C GLN A 112 -13.05 0.36 -22.17
N THR A 113 -13.60 0.81 -21.03
CA THR A 113 -15.04 1.13 -20.91
C THR A 113 -15.32 2.60 -20.61
N GLY A 114 -14.33 3.34 -20.11
CA GLY A 114 -14.50 4.70 -19.59
C GLY A 114 -15.22 4.76 -18.23
N ILE A 115 -15.60 3.62 -17.64
CA ILE A 115 -16.39 3.56 -16.40
C ILE A 115 -15.44 3.48 -15.20
N SER A 116 -15.53 4.46 -14.30
CA SER A 116 -14.76 4.47 -13.05
C SER A 116 -15.50 3.75 -11.92
N GLY A 117 -14.75 3.28 -10.92
CA GLY A 117 -15.33 2.66 -9.72
C GLY A 117 -15.89 1.26 -9.94
N THR A 118 -15.46 0.57 -11.01
CA THR A 118 -15.84 -0.82 -11.27
C THR A 118 -15.28 -1.77 -10.20
N PRO A 119 -15.92 -2.92 -9.94
CA PRO A 119 -15.31 -3.97 -9.12
C PRO A 119 -13.96 -4.42 -9.71
N GLY A 120 -13.06 -4.85 -8.82
CA GLY A 120 -11.81 -5.50 -9.20
C GLY A 120 -11.99 -7.01 -9.42
N LEU A 121 -11.03 -7.80 -8.97
CA LEU A 121 -11.06 -9.25 -8.92
C LEU A 121 -11.94 -9.75 -7.76
N LEU A 122 -11.71 -9.27 -6.52
CA LEU A 122 -12.33 -9.86 -5.31
C LEU A 122 -13.43 -9.03 -4.64
N SER A 123 -13.63 -7.76 -4.98
CA SER A 123 -14.77 -7.01 -4.43
C SER A 123 -16.09 -7.56 -4.96
N SER A 124 -17.22 -7.29 -4.31
CA SER A 124 -18.56 -7.69 -4.75
C SER A 124 -18.80 -7.35 -6.23
N GLY A 125 -19.13 -8.35 -7.04
CA GLY A 125 -19.25 -8.23 -8.50
C GLY A 125 -17.93 -8.35 -9.26
N GLY A 126 -16.88 -8.82 -8.59
CA GLY A 126 -15.53 -8.93 -9.14
C GLY A 126 -15.33 -10.11 -10.09
N LEU A 127 -14.24 -10.06 -10.85
CA LEU A 127 -13.97 -11.04 -11.92
C LEU A 127 -13.70 -12.46 -11.42
N LEU A 128 -13.18 -12.63 -10.19
CA LEU A 128 -12.90 -13.95 -9.63
C LEU A 128 -14.11 -14.47 -8.87
N PHE A 129 -14.78 -15.47 -9.44
CA PHE A 129 -15.93 -16.15 -8.84
C PHE A 129 -17.10 -15.23 -8.47
N GLY A 130 -17.21 -14.05 -9.11
CA GLY A 130 -18.22 -13.03 -8.77
C GLY A 130 -17.84 -12.14 -7.57
N GLY A 131 -16.64 -12.33 -7.00
CA GLY A 131 -16.13 -11.58 -5.86
C GLY A 131 -16.63 -12.09 -4.50
N LEU A 132 -16.06 -11.50 -3.45
CA LEU A 132 -16.48 -11.65 -2.06
C LEU A 132 -17.68 -10.73 -1.78
N PRO A 133 -18.49 -11.02 -0.74
CA PRO A 133 -19.59 -10.15 -0.32
C PRO A 133 -19.08 -8.92 0.45
N ILE A 134 -18.06 -8.25 -0.09
CA ILE A 134 -17.40 -7.08 0.48
C ILE A 134 -17.43 -5.99 -0.58
N ALA A 135 -17.97 -4.83 -0.23
CA ALA A 135 -17.99 -3.72 -1.17
C ALA A 135 -16.56 -3.25 -1.46
N ARG A 136 -16.34 -2.70 -2.66
CA ARG A 136 -15.01 -2.28 -3.11
C ARG A 136 -14.29 -1.35 -2.12
N PRO A 137 -14.90 -0.28 -1.57
CA PRO A 137 -14.23 0.60 -0.62
C PRO A 137 -13.75 -0.12 0.64
N ASP A 138 -14.55 -1.07 1.15
CA ASP A 138 -14.20 -1.88 2.32
C ASP A 138 -13.05 -2.83 2.04
N LEU A 139 -13.08 -3.53 0.89
CA LEU A 139 -12.01 -4.43 0.51
C LEU A 139 -10.69 -3.66 0.31
N HIS A 140 -10.76 -2.49 -0.31
CA HIS A 140 -9.59 -1.64 -0.52
C HIS A 140 -9.02 -1.11 0.79
N PHE A 141 -9.87 -0.71 1.74
CA PHE A 141 -9.45 -0.38 3.10
C PHE A 141 -8.75 -1.58 3.79
N LEU A 142 -9.30 -2.78 3.66
CA LEU A 142 -8.68 -3.99 4.22
C LEU A 142 -7.32 -4.27 3.61
N TYR A 143 -7.15 -4.17 2.28
CA TYR A 143 -5.84 -4.30 1.64
C TYR A 143 -4.84 -3.30 2.21
N ASN A 144 -5.20 -2.00 2.27
CA ASN A 144 -4.34 -0.98 2.85
C ASN A 144 -3.97 -1.27 4.30
N LEU A 145 -4.91 -1.78 5.11
CA LEU A 145 -4.64 -2.14 6.50
C LEU A 145 -3.64 -3.31 6.61
N VAL A 146 -3.89 -4.41 5.91
CA VAL A 146 -3.03 -5.62 5.95
C VAL A 146 -1.69 -5.40 5.26
N GLU A 147 -1.55 -4.34 4.46
CA GLU A 147 -0.28 -3.93 3.88
C GLU A 147 0.49 -2.99 4.82
N THR A 148 -0.17 -1.96 5.36
CA THR A 148 0.46 -0.95 6.22
C THR A 148 0.94 -1.55 7.55
N ALA A 149 0.16 -2.42 8.17
CA ALA A 149 0.51 -3.00 9.47
C ALA A 149 1.84 -3.80 9.46
N PRO A 150 2.04 -4.82 8.59
CA PRO A 150 3.32 -5.52 8.51
C PRO A 150 4.45 -4.60 8.03
N LEU A 151 4.17 -3.60 7.19
CA LEU A 151 5.18 -2.65 6.73
C LEU A 151 5.73 -1.79 7.89
N LEU A 152 4.85 -1.27 8.76
CA LEU A 152 5.26 -0.56 9.98
C LEU A 152 6.05 -1.47 10.92
N VAL A 153 5.62 -2.73 11.10
CA VAL A 153 6.35 -3.69 11.94
C VAL A 153 7.72 -4.01 11.33
N ALA A 154 7.81 -4.19 10.01
CA ALA A 154 9.07 -4.40 9.30
C ALA A 154 10.05 -3.25 9.59
N TRP A 155 9.59 -2.01 9.48
CA TRP A 155 10.39 -0.83 9.77
C TRP A 155 10.84 -0.75 11.23
N LEU A 156 9.94 -0.99 12.18
CA LEU A 156 10.26 -1.00 13.61
C LEU A 156 11.30 -2.07 13.97
N VAL A 157 11.21 -3.25 13.33
CA VAL A 157 12.20 -4.32 13.51
C VAL A 157 13.58 -3.88 13.03
N GLU A 158 13.69 -3.25 11.85
CA GLU A 158 14.99 -2.80 11.34
C GLU A 158 15.56 -1.61 12.12
N ILE A 159 14.74 -0.67 12.58
CA ILE A 159 15.20 0.41 13.48
C ILE A 159 15.84 -0.17 14.75
N ARG A 160 15.24 -1.23 15.33
CA ARG A 160 15.76 -1.84 16.56
C ARG A 160 17.03 -2.67 16.33
N ARG A 161 17.35 -3.03 15.08
CA ARG A 161 18.55 -3.79 14.70
C ARG A 161 19.72 -2.88 14.34
N ALA A 162 19.45 -1.63 13.97
CA ALA A 162 20.44 -0.60 13.64
C ALA A 162 21.09 0.01 14.89
#